data_AF-A0A9J6FJW6-F1
#
_entry.id   AF-A0A9J6FJW6-F1
#
_cell.length_a   1.000
_cell.length_b   1.000
_cell.length_c   1.000
_cell.angle_alpha   90.00
_cell.angle_beta   90.00
_cell.angle_gamma   90.00
#
_symmetry.space_group_name_H-M   'P 1'
#
loop_
_entity.id
_entity.type
_entity.pdbx_description
1 polymer ?
#
loop_
_entity_poly.entity_id
_entity_poly.type
_entity_poly.pdbx_seq_one_letter_code
_entity_poly.pdbx_strand_id
1 'polypeptide(L)'
;MPNTTAAECEGSTVSVRVNSIADLLLGCFYRNSSILVFPFSCYGTLLLDAVCSPSTMTFPEDLVACECGSTSRVFKHPRRNLDLVSRYRSGGKGSGVPECLVLYLALELITAVDQVHTCGVIHADIKPDNVLVQDLPSEAGFLDRFGEAGVNCIRLIDFGRAIDMTALPEGTTFNRVIETDGFQSTEMLSGRPWTFQVDWFGVLGCLHVLLFGEYMAVEQLPDGRWAPRLRFKRYWQQDLWTRLFSELLNIPSCAEQPDVTPFVLEIKNLLLKRSRAHDVVMEALRAKNL
;
A
#
# COMPACT_ATOMS: atom_id res chain seq x y z
N MET A 1 56.40 -7.79 -23.86
CA MET A 1 55.97 -6.40 -23.61
C MET A 1 55.17 -5.98 -24.84
N PRO A 2 53.92 -5.47 -24.74
CA PRO A 2 53.41 -4.65 -23.64
C PRO A 2 52.02 -5.04 -23.06
N ASN A 3 51.82 -4.51 -21.85
CA ASN A 3 50.62 -3.93 -21.22
C ASN A 3 49.30 -4.72 -21.13
N THR A 4 49.08 -5.23 -19.92
CA THR A 4 47.79 -5.24 -19.22
C THR A 4 47.29 -3.81 -18.98
N THR A 5 46.11 -3.48 -19.51
CA THR A 5 45.23 -2.42 -18.99
C THR A 5 43.89 -3.08 -18.68
N ALA A 6 43.53 -3.09 -17.39
CA ALA A 6 42.19 -3.43 -16.95
C ALA A 6 41.21 -2.43 -17.55
N ALA A 7 40.15 -2.92 -18.20
CA ALA A 7 39.03 -2.09 -18.58
C ALA A 7 38.18 -1.84 -17.34
N GLU A 8 38.08 -0.58 -16.94
CA GLU A 8 37.11 -0.08 -15.97
C GLU A 8 35.70 -0.27 -16.56
N CYS A 9 34.85 -1.05 -15.88
CA CYS A 9 33.42 -1.07 -16.18
C CYS A 9 32.78 0.15 -15.50
N GLU A 10 32.56 1.20 -16.29
CA GLU A 10 31.72 2.34 -15.91
C GLU A 10 30.30 1.86 -15.56
N GLY A 11 29.83 2.31 -14.39
CA GLY A 11 28.49 2.06 -13.90
C GLY A 11 27.44 2.66 -14.81
N SER A 12 26.80 1.81 -15.62
CA SER A 12 25.53 2.12 -16.26
C SER A 12 24.45 1.31 -15.55
N THR A 13 23.73 1.96 -14.64
CA THR A 13 22.46 1.45 -14.12
C THR A 13 21.48 1.34 -15.28
N VAL A 14 21.31 0.12 -15.80
CA VAL A 14 20.24 -0.19 -16.76
C VAL A 14 18.92 -0.15 -16.00
N SER A 15 18.13 0.90 -16.21
CA SER A 15 16.75 0.97 -15.70
C SER A 15 15.85 0.11 -16.58
N VAL A 16 15.38 -1.02 -16.05
CA VAL A 16 14.34 -1.82 -16.70
C VAL A 16 13.01 -1.26 -16.24
N ARG A 17 12.26 -0.62 -17.15
CA ARG A 17 10.89 -0.15 -16.89
C ARG A 17 9.93 -1.35 -16.92
N VAL A 18 9.21 -1.58 -15.83
CA VAL A 18 8.09 -2.52 -15.76
C VAL A 18 6.87 -1.83 -16.36
N ASN A 19 6.32 -2.35 -17.46
CA ASN A 19 5.29 -1.66 -18.25
C ASN A 19 3.93 -2.40 -18.26
N SER A 20 3.79 -3.56 -17.59
CA SER A 20 2.56 -4.37 -17.63
C SER A 20 2.45 -5.40 -16.48
N ILE A 21 1.26 -5.99 -16.31
CA ILE A 21 1.08 -7.20 -15.47
C ILE A 21 1.97 -8.34 -15.98
N ALA A 22 2.27 -8.43 -17.28
CA ALA A 22 3.21 -9.45 -17.79
C ALA A 22 4.65 -9.24 -17.29
N ASP A 23 5.08 -7.99 -17.08
CA ASP A 23 6.37 -7.67 -16.48
C ASP A 23 6.38 -7.92 -14.95
N LEU A 24 5.21 -7.82 -14.31
CA LEU A 24 4.97 -8.31 -12.94
C LEU A 24 4.97 -9.86 -12.85
N LEU A 25 4.59 -10.56 -13.92
CA LEU A 25 4.56 -12.04 -13.99
C LEU A 25 5.94 -12.67 -14.19
N LEU A 26 6.91 -11.94 -14.76
CA LEU A 26 8.31 -12.39 -14.89
C LEU A 26 9.05 -12.49 -13.55
N GLY A 27 8.45 -12.00 -12.47
CA GLY A 27 8.85 -12.19 -11.07
C GLY A 27 7.90 -13.10 -10.29
N CYS A 28 7.74 -14.35 -10.75
CA CYS A 28 7.10 -15.47 -10.06
C CYS A 28 5.61 -15.31 -9.66
N PHE A 29 4.69 -15.74 -10.54
CA PHE A 29 3.42 -16.31 -10.10
C PHE A 29 3.26 -17.77 -10.50
N TYR A 30 2.90 -18.59 -9.51
CA TYR A 30 2.25 -19.88 -9.73
C TYR A 30 0.79 -19.63 -10.11
N ARG A 31 0.31 -20.35 -11.13
CA ARG A 31 -1.14 -20.46 -11.42
C ARG A 31 -1.86 -20.85 -10.12
N ASN A 32 -2.75 -19.97 -9.65
CA ASN A 32 -3.63 -20.10 -8.46
C ASN A 32 -3.07 -19.66 -7.09
N SER A 33 -2.16 -18.69 -7.00
CA SER A 33 -1.74 -18.07 -5.71
C SER A 33 -1.79 -16.54 -5.73
N SER A 34 -1.96 -15.91 -4.56
CA SER A 34 -2.40 -14.51 -4.33
C SER A 34 -1.28 -13.50 -3.98
N ILE A 35 -0.02 -13.69 -4.41
CA ILE A 35 1.13 -12.87 -3.95
C ILE A 35 1.98 -12.37 -5.11
N LEU A 36 2.13 -11.03 -5.21
CA LEU A 36 2.95 -10.30 -6.17
C LEU A 36 4.37 -10.08 -5.61
N VAL A 37 5.40 -10.30 -6.43
CA VAL A 37 6.81 -10.07 -6.07
C VAL A 37 7.43 -9.12 -7.10
N PHE A 38 8.05 -8.02 -6.64
CA PHE A 38 8.80 -7.10 -7.51
C PHE A 38 10.28 -7.49 -7.51
N PRO A 39 10.92 -7.74 -8.68
CA PRO A 39 12.35 -8.01 -8.71
C PRO A 39 13.21 -6.73 -8.69
N PHE A 40 12.69 -5.58 -9.12
CA PHE A 40 13.47 -4.34 -9.14
C PHE A 40 12.55 -3.13 -8.99
N SER A 41 12.39 -2.67 -7.75
CA SER A 41 11.98 -1.31 -7.49
C SER A 41 12.97 -0.71 -6.51
N CYS A 42 13.52 0.47 -6.83
CA CYS A 42 14.28 1.27 -5.89
C CYS A 42 13.42 1.79 -4.71
N TYR A 43 12.12 1.46 -4.70
CA TYR A 43 11.20 1.69 -3.60
C TYR A 43 10.27 0.50 -3.44
N GLY A 44 10.44 -0.30 -2.39
CA GLY A 44 9.40 -1.23 -1.96
C GLY A 44 9.83 -2.70 -1.90
N THR A 45 9.59 -3.26 -0.73
CA THR A 45 9.76 -4.66 -0.39
C THR A 45 8.50 -5.45 -0.69
N LEU A 46 8.61 -6.50 -1.50
CA LEU A 46 7.67 -7.62 -1.48
C LEU A 46 8.46 -8.92 -1.40
N LEU A 47 8.10 -9.75 -0.41
CA LEU A 47 8.56 -11.10 -0.07
C LEU A 47 9.69 -11.67 -0.96
N LEU A 48 10.92 -11.40 -0.57
CA LEU A 48 12.06 -12.29 -0.75
C LEU A 48 13.02 -12.01 0.40
N ASP A 49 13.02 -12.87 1.43
CA ASP A 49 14.22 -13.10 2.22
C ASP A 49 15.23 -13.81 1.31
N ALA A 50 15.79 -13.07 0.36
CA ALA A 50 16.92 -13.48 -0.45
C ALA A 50 17.88 -12.31 -0.54
N VAL A 51 18.66 -12.15 0.52
CA VAL A 51 19.89 -11.37 0.49
C VAL A 51 20.81 -12.01 -0.55
N CYS A 52 20.98 -11.36 -1.71
CA CYS A 52 22.00 -11.73 -2.69
C CYS A 52 23.23 -10.86 -2.48
N SER A 53 24.24 -11.40 -1.79
CA SER A 53 25.64 -11.01 -2.00
C SER A 53 26.31 -12.11 -2.83
N PRO A 54 27.03 -11.79 -3.90
CA PRO A 54 27.58 -12.79 -4.81
C PRO A 54 28.91 -13.30 -4.26
N SER A 55 28.89 -14.13 -3.22
CA SER A 55 29.98 -15.00 -2.79
C SER A 55 29.52 -15.79 -1.56
N THR A 56 29.46 -17.12 -1.68
CA THR A 56 29.19 -18.08 -0.58
C THR A 56 27.73 -18.17 -0.11
N MET A 57 26.94 -19.02 -0.78
CA MET A 57 25.64 -19.48 -0.28
C MET A 57 25.80 -20.86 0.36
N THR A 58 25.60 -20.94 1.67
CA THR A 58 25.19 -22.17 2.37
C THR A 58 23.72 -22.01 2.72
N PHE A 59 22.89 -22.94 2.26
CA PHE A 59 21.46 -22.96 2.57
C PHE A 59 21.22 -23.30 4.05
N PRO A 60 20.25 -22.68 4.72
CA PRO A 60 19.66 -23.28 5.92
C PRO A 60 19.08 -24.65 5.56
N GLU A 61 19.25 -25.67 6.41
CA GLU A 61 18.84 -27.07 6.14
C GLU A 61 17.33 -27.26 5.83
N ASP A 62 16.53 -26.21 6.01
CA ASP A 62 15.07 -26.22 5.77
C ASP A 62 14.64 -25.69 4.38
N LEU A 63 15.57 -25.28 3.51
CA LEU A 63 15.27 -24.79 2.16
C LEU A 63 15.45 -25.89 1.10
N VAL A 64 14.38 -26.60 0.75
CA VAL A 64 14.37 -27.55 -0.37
C VAL A 64 13.91 -26.85 -1.64
N ALA A 65 14.82 -26.71 -2.62
CA ALA A 65 14.48 -26.29 -3.97
C ALA A 65 13.58 -27.34 -4.63
N CYS A 66 12.42 -26.92 -5.15
CA CYS A 66 11.50 -27.83 -5.83
C CYS A 66 11.76 -27.80 -7.33
N GLU A 67 12.23 -28.91 -7.88
CA GLU A 67 12.09 -29.20 -9.30
C GLU A 67 10.62 -29.52 -9.61
N CYS A 68 10.13 -28.95 -10.71
CA CYS A 68 8.95 -29.36 -11.51
C CYS A 68 7.90 -30.27 -10.85
N GLY A 69 6.69 -29.75 -10.66
CA GLY A 69 5.49 -30.60 -10.60
C GLY A 69 4.46 -30.22 -9.54
N SER A 70 3.42 -29.50 -9.96
CA SER A 70 2.05 -29.68 -9.49
C SER A 70 1.82 -29.90 -7.98
N THR A 71 2.22 -28.96 -7.13
CA THR A 71 1.63 -28.85 -5.78
C THR A 71 1.56 -27.39 -5.33
N SER A 72 0.35 -26.86 -5.10
CA SER A 72 0.16 -25.55 -4.48
C SER A 72 0.57 -25.62 -3.01
N ARG A 73 1.73 -25.06 -2.65
CA ARG A 73 2.11 -24.85 -1.26
C ARG A 73 1.65 -23.47 -0.79
N VAL A 74 0.65 -23.46 0.09
CA VAL A 74 0.23 -22.28 0.83
C VAL A 74 1.26 -22.02 1.92
N PHE A 75 2.07 -20.97 1.78
CA PHE A 75 2.84 -20.45 2.91
C PHE A 75 1.85 -19.84 3.92
N LYS A 76 1.63 -20.54 5.03
CA LYS A 76 1.00 -19.94 6.22
C LYS A 76 2.03 -19.03 6.90
N HIS A 77 2.28 -17.85 6.35
CA HIS A 77 2.74 -16.75 7.20
C HIS A 77 1.61 -16.44 8.19
N PRO A 78 1.89 -16.18 9.48
CA PRO A 78 0.86 -15.72 10.41
C PRO A 78 0.21 -14.48 9.79
N ARG A 79 -1.04 -14.64 9.31
CA ARG A 79 -1.81 -13.58 8.65
C ARG A 79 -2.04 -12.49 9.68
N ARG A 80 -1.31 -11.39 9.56
CA ARG A 80 -1.56 -10.17 10.32
C ARG A 80 -2.18 -9.18 9.34
N ASN A 81 -3.46 -9.40 9.02
CA ASN A 81 -4.29 -8.41 8.33
C ASN A 81 -4.34 -7.12 9.18
N LEU A 82 -5.13 -6.10 8.84
CA LEU A 82 -5.39 -4.93 9.70
C LEU A 82 -6.07 -5.25 11.07
N ASP A 83 -5.74 -6.37 11.69
CA ASP A 83 -5.88 -6.72 13.11
C ASP A 83 -5.26 -5.67 14.06
N LEU A 84 -4.48 -4.71 13.56
CA LEU A 84 -4.04 -3.57 14.36
C LEU A 84 -5.23 -2.86 15.04
N VAL A 85 -6.34 -2.68 14.32
CA VAL A 85 -7.56 -2.09 14.89
C VAL A 85 -8.16 -2.99 15.98
N SER A 86 -8.15 -4.31 15.79
CA SER A 86 -8.62 -5.28 16.78
C SER A 86 -7.80 -5.23 18.06
N ARG A 87 -6.47 -5.10 17.96
CA ARG A 87 -5.57 -4.94 19.12
C ARG A 87 -5.88 -3.68 19.91
N TYR A 88 -6.13 -2.56 19.23
CA TYR A 88 -6.51 -1.31 19.90
C TYR A 88 -7.97 -1.32 20.43
N ARG A 89 -8.88 -2.13 19.86
CA ARG A 89 -10.26 -2.30 20.37
C ARG A 89 -10.33 -3.01 21.72
N SER A 90 -9.33 -3.80 22.09
CA SER A 90 -9.25 -4.47 23.41
C SER A 90 -9.16 -3.47 24.58
N GLY A 91 -8.92 -2.17 24.31
CA GLY A 91 -8.95 -1.08 25.28
C GLY A 91 -10.31 -0.35 25.43
N GLY A 92 -11.33 -0.69 24.62
CA GLY A 92 -12.66 -0.07 24.67
C GLY A 92 -13.34 0.04 23.29
N LYS A 93 -14.69 0.04 23.26
CA LYS A 93 -15.46 0.21 22.01
C LYS A 93 -15.20 1.60 21.39
N GLY A 94 -14.91 1.65 20.08
CA GLY A 94 -14.84 2.90 19.30
C GLY A 94 -13.50 3.65 19.36
N SER A 95 -12.43 3.05 19.88
CA SER A 95 -11.08 3.61 19.74
C SER A 95 -10.41 3.02 18.50
N GLY A 96 -10.28 3.82 17.44
CA GLY A 96 -9.31 3.55 16.39
C GLY A 96 -7.87 3.62 16.88
N VAL A 97 -6.94 3.34 15.99
CA VAL A 97 -5.50 3.44 16.21
C VAL A 97 -5.12 4.91 16.48
N PRO A 98 -4.15 5.19 17.38
CA PRO A 98 -3.65 6.54 17.61
C PRO A 98 -3.23 7.23 16.31
N GLU A 99 -3.66 8.48 16.16
CA GLU A 99 -3.51 9.24 14.91
C GLU A 99 -2.06 9.34 14.42
N CYS A 100 -1.08 9.46 15.33
CA CYS A 100 0.33 9.50 14.97
C CYS A 100 0.76 8.24 14.20
N LEU A 101 0.35 7.07 14.66
CA LEU A 101 0.63 5.80 13.98
C LEU A 101 -0.17 5.70 12.68
N VAL A 102 -1.41 6.19 12.65
CA VAL A 102 -2.20 6.23 11.41
C VAL A 102 -1.59 7.14 10.34
N LEU A 103 -0.98 8.27 10.70
CA LEU A 103 -0.23 9.11 9.76
C LEU A 103 0.90 8.32 9.08
N TYR A 104 1.65 7.52 9.85
CA TYR A 104 2.71 6.68 9.29
C TYR A 104 2.16 5.59 8.35
N LEU A 105 1.11 4.90 8.77
CA LEU A 105 0.46 3.88 7.93
C LEU A 105 -0.17 4.50 6.67
N ALA A 106 -0.70 5.71 6.77
CA ALA A 106 -1.23 6.45 5.63
C ALA A 106 -0.14 6.83 4.65
N LEU A 107 1.01 7.30 5.14
CA LEU A 107 2.19 7.58 4.30
C LEU A 107 2.54 6.35 3.46
N GLU A 108 2.70 5.20 4.10
CA GLU A 108 3.06 3.97 3.38
C GLU A 108 1.96 3.47 2.44
N LEU A 109 0.69 3.46 2.87
CA LEU A 109 -0.41 2.96 2.06
C LEU A 109 -0.65 3.81 0.81
N ILE A 110 -0.64 5.15 0.95
CA ILE A 110 -0.81 6.07 -0.17
C ILE A 110 0.33 5.89 -1.16
N THR A 111 1.59 5.88 -0.68
CA THR A 111 2.76 5.68 -1.55
C THR A 111 2.73 4.33 -2.25
N ALA A 112 2.34 3.25 -1.57
CA ALA A 112 2.28 1.92 -2.18
C ALA A 112 1.22 1.85 -3.31
N VAL A 113 0.05 2.45 -3.11
CA VAL A 113 -1.02 2.44 -4.11
C VAL A 113 -0.70 3.35 -5.28
N ASP A 114 -0.13 4.53 -5.03
CA ASP A 114 0.36 5.43 -6.07
C ASP A 114 1.36 4.72 -6.99
N GLN A 115 2.30 3.97 -6.41
CA GLN A 115 3.26 3.17 -7.18
C GLN A 115 2.60 2.09 -8.04
N VAL A 116 1.61 1.36 -7.50
CA VAL A 116 0.82 0.39 -8.28
C VAL A 116 0.15 1.09 -9.46
N HIS A 117 -0.40 2.29 -9.26
CA HIS A 117 -1.03 3.08 -10.31
C HIS A 117 -0.04 3.57 -11.37
N THR A 118 1.18 3.97 -10.99
CA THR A 118 2.24 4.34 -11.96
C THR A 118 2.66 3.18 -12.87
N CYS A 119 2.42 1.93 -12.44
CA CYS A 119 2.64 0.74 -13.27
C CYS A 119 1.46 0.45 -14.21
N GLY A 120 0.40 1.27 -14.21
CA GLY A 120 -0.81 1.05 -14.98
C GLY A 120 -1.69 -0.06 -14.42
N VAL A 121 -1.58 -0.39 -13.13
CA VAL A 121 -2.37 -1.46 -12.49
C VAL A 121 -3.40 -0.87 -11.56
N ILE A 122 -4.63 -1.40 -11.60
CA ILE A 122 -5.67 -1.16 -10.59
C ILE A 122 -5.75 -2.43 -9.73
N HIS A 123 -5.64 -2.33 -8.41
CA HIS A 123 -5.78 -3.48 -7.52
C HIS A 123 -7.24 -3.97 -7.44
N ALA A 124 -8.20 -3.04 -7.42
CA ALA A 124 -9.65 -3.24 -7.43
C ALA A 124 -10.22 -4.03 -6.23
N ASP A 125 -9.45 -4.24 -5.16
CA ASP A 125 -9.93 -4.90 -3.93
C ASP A 125 -9.15 -4.42 -2.70
N ILE A 126 -8.81 -3.13 -2.66
CA ILE A 126 -8.15 -2.53 -1.49
C ILE A 126 -9.16 -2.44 -0.35
N LYS A 127 -8.88 -3.18 0.71
CA LYS A 127 -9.67 -3.24 1.94
C LYS A 127 -8.80 -3.69 3.10
N PRO A 128 -9.25 -3.54 4.36
CA PRO A 128 -8.42 -3.87 5.51
C PRO A 128 -7.86 -5.30 5.50
N ASP A 129 -8.61 -6.26 4.97
CA ASP A 129 -8.20 -7.67 4.86
C ASP A 129 -7.02 -7.90 3.91
N ASN A 130 -6.83 -7.00 2.94
CA ASN A 130 -5.82 -7.09 1.87
C ASN A 130 -4.63 -6.14 2.10
N VAL A 131 -4.57 -5.48 3.26
CA VAL A 131 -3.45 -4.65 3.67
C VAL A 131 -2.83 -5.26 4.93
N LEU A 132 -1.64 -5.83 4.77
CA LEU A 132 -0.88 -6.40 5.89
C LEU A 132 -0.03 -5.32 6.55
N VAL A 133 0.06 -5.39 7.88
CA VAL A 133 0.96 -4.56 8.68
C VAL A 133 1.99 -5.45 9.37
N GLN A 134 3.27 -5.29 9.03
CA GLN A 134 4.40 -6.05 9.57
C GLN A 134 5.47 -5.08 10.07
N ASP A 135 6.31 -5.49 11.03
CA ASP A 135 7.54 -4.76 11.35
C ASP A 135 7.37 -3.25 11.63
N LEU A 136 6.32 -2.89 12.40
CA LEU A 136 6.09 -1.51 12.84
C LEU A 136 7.37 -0.86 13.41
N PRO A 137 7.56 0.46 13.19
CA PRO A 137 8.79 1.16 13.49
C PRO A 137 9.17 1.02 14.97
N SER A 138 10.43 0.69 15.25
CA SER A 138 10.96 0.54 16.61
C SER A 138 11.88 1.68 17.03
N GLU A 139 12.27 2.56 16.11
CA GLU A 139 13.26 3.61 16.34
C GLU A 139 12.84 4.91 15.66
N ALA A 140 13.15 6.06 16.26
CA ALA A 140 12.68 7.36 15.78
C ALA A 140 13.25 7.79 14.42
N GLY A 141 14.34 7.16 13.96
CA GLY A 141 14.92 7.33 12.63
C GLY A 141 14.24 6.52 11.53
N PHE A 142 13.03 5.98 11.76
CA PHE A 142 12.35 5.11 10.80
C PHE A 142 12.15 5.74 9.40
N LEU A 143 12.06 7.07 9.32
CA LEU A 143 11.91 7.79 8.04
C LEU A 143 13.20 7.83 7.21
N ASP A 144 14.38 7.71 7.82
CA ASP A 144 15.65 7.74 7.10
C ASP A 144 15.77 6.55 6.14
N ARG A 145 15.11 5.46 6.51
CA ARG A 145 15.04 4.20 5.77
C ARG A 145 13.73 4.01 5.01
N PHE A 146 12.87 5.04 4.98
CA PHE A 146 11.58 4.95 4.31
C PHE A 146 11.78 4.70 2.81
N GLY A 147 11.18 3.63 2.29
CA GLY A 147 11.31 3.23 0.90
C GLY A 147 12.45 2.24 0.64
N GLU A 148 13.33 1.99 1.61
CA GLU A 148 14.31 0.89 1.50
C GLU A 148 13.60 -0.46 1.40
N ALA A 149 14.14 -1.34 0.56
CA ALA A 149 13.73 -2.74 0.54
C ALA A 149 14.00 -3.39 1.91
N GLY A 150 13.07 -4.21 2.37
CA GLY A 150 12.97 -4.77 3.70
C GLY A 150 12.16 -3.96 4.72
N VAL A 151 11.98 -2.64 4.53
CA VAL A 151 11.75 -1.74 5.69
C VAL A 151 10.29 -1.33 5.89
N ASN A 152 9.55 -1.11 4.80
CA ASN A 152 8.16 -0.70 4.87
C ASN A 152 7.28 -1.74 5.59
N CYS A 153 6.37 -1.25 6.45
CA CYS A 153 5.47 -2.05 7.26
C CYS A 153 4.19 -2.49 6.52
N ILE A 154 3.76 -1.76 5.50
CA ILE A 154 2.58 -2.04 4.69
C ILE A 154 2.94 -2.99 3.56
N ARG A 155 2.15 -4.06 3.40
CA ARG A 155 2.14 -4.88 2.19
C ARG A 155 0.74 -5.05 1.65
N LEU A 156 0.55 -4.74 0.37
CA LEU A 156 -0.67 -5.07 -0.37
C LEU A 156 -0.64 -6.54 -0.78
N ILE A 157 -1.75 -7.23 -0.62
CA ILE A 157 -1.91 -8.64 -1.01
C ILE A 157 -3.22 -8.84 -1.78
N ASP A 158 -3.34 -10.00 -2.42
CA ASP A 158 -4.55 -10.41 -3.14
C ASP A 158 -4.89 -9.55 -4.36
N PHE A 159 -4.02 -9.63 -5.36
CA PHE A 159 -4.23 -9.07 -6.70
C PHE A 159 -5.18 -9.93 -7.57
N GLY A 160 -5.99 -10.81 -6.98
CA GLY A 160 -6.90 -11.70 -7.72
C GLY A 160 -7.98 -10.98 -8.53
N ARG A 161 -8.22 -9.70 -8.24
CA ARG A 161 -9.14 -8.81 -8.97
C ARG A 161 -8.44 -7.68 -9.72
N ALA A 162 -7.10 -7.68 -9.73
CA ALA A 162 -6.33 -6.61 -10.31
C ALA A 162 -6.53 -6.52 -11.84
N ILE A 163 -6.41 -5.31 -12.37
CA ILE A 163 -6.64 -4.99 -13.77
C ILE A 163 -5.36 -4.36 -14.32
N ASP A 164 -4.86 -4.93 -15.41
CA ASP A 164 -3.78 -4.33 -16.21
C ASP A 164 -4.38 -3.30 -17.17
N MET A 165 -4.19 -2.01 -16.91
CA MET A 165 -4.65 -0.97 -17.84
C MET A 165 -3.78 -0.90 -19.10
N THR A 166 -2.53 -1.38 -19.04
CA THR A 166 -1.61 -1.38 -20.20
C THR A 166 -1.98 -2.45 -21.22
N ALA A 167 -2.68 -3.50 -20.79
CA ALA A 167 -3.20 -4.54 -21.66
C ALA A 167 -4.54 -4.16 -22.32
N LEU A 168 -5.09 -2.99 -22.00
CA LEU A 168 -6.38 -2.50 -22.50
C LEU A 168 -6.17 -1.32 -23.46
N PRO A 169 -7.13 -1.07 -24.38
CA PRO A 169 -7.11 0.14 -25.20
C PRO A 169 -7.05 1.41 -24.35
N GLU A 170 -6.31 2.41 -24.81
CA GLU A 170 -6.25 3.73 -24.16
C GLU A 170 -7.65 4.33 -24.01
N GLY A 171 -7.93 4.92 -22.85
CA GLY A 171 -9.25 5.47 -22.52
C GLY A 171 -10.29 4.44 -22.05
N THR A 172 -9.91 3.18 -21.84
CA THR A 172 -10.80 2.17 -21.25
C THR A 172 -11.28 2.60 -19.85
N THR A 173 -12.59 2.48 -19.61
CA THR A 173 -13.23 2.73 -18.31
C THR A 173 -14.18 1.59 -17.94
N PHE A 174 -14.54 1.49 -16.66
CA PHE A 174 -15.42 0.45 -16.14
C PHE A 174 -16.68 1.04 -15.53
N ASN A 175 -17.80 0.33 -15.71
CA ASN A 175 -19.11 0.71 -15.15
C ASN A 175 -19.68 -0.36 -14.21
N ARG A 176 -18.90 -1.41 -13.92
CA ARG A 176 -19.37 -2.51 -13.07
C ARG A 176 -19.54 -1.98 -11.64
N VAL A 177 -20.71 -2.20 -11.07
CA VAL A 177 -20.98 -1.91 -9.66
C VAL A 177 -20.65 -3.13 -8.82
N ILE A 178 -19.92 -2.94 -7.72
CA ILE A 178 -19.70 -3.98 -6.72
C ILE A 178 -20.98 -4.09 -5.88
N GLU A 179 -21.59 -5.27 -5.83
CA GLU A 179 -22.88 -5.47 -5.16
C GLU A 179 -22.78 -5.53 -3.63
N THR A 180 -21.57 -5.63 -3.07
CA THR A 180 -21.36 -5.65 -1.63
C THR A 180 -21.46 -4.23 -1.06
N ASP A 181 -22.48 -4.00 -0.23
CA ASP A 181 -22.68 -2.74 0.48
C ASP A 181 -21.43 -2.33 1.28
N GLY A 182 -21.09 -1.03 1.22
CA GLY A 182 -19.91 -0.46 1.89
C GLY A 182 -18.60 -0.53 1.10
N PHE A 183 -18.57 -1.23 -0.04
CA PHE A 183 -17.40 -1.31 -0.94
C PHE A 183 -17.61 -0.59 -2.28
N GLN A 184 -18.74 0.11 -2.42
CA GLN A 184 -19.06 0.90 -3.62
C GLN A 184 -18.35 2.25 -3.56
N SER A 185 -17.52 2.54 -4.58
CA SER A 185 -16.88 3.86 -4.71
C SER A 185 -17.91 4.95 -5.00
N THR A 186 -17.51 6.22 -4.87
CA THR A 186 -18.39 7.35 -5.16
C THR A 186 -18.82 7.39 -6.62
N GLU A 187 -17.99 6.93 -7.56
CA GLU A 187 -18.35 6.71 -8.97
C GLU A 187 -19.47 5.67 -9.09
N MET A 188 -19.32 4.51 -8.44
CA MET A 188 -20.33 3.45 -8.46
C MET A 188 -21.67 3.93 -7.88
N LEU A 189 -21.63 4.66 -6.76
CA LEU A 189 -22.81 5.24 -6.11
C LEU A 189 -23.50 6.31 -6.97
N SER A 190 -22.73 7.01 -7.82
CA SER A 190 -23.24 8.05 -8.73
C SER A 190 -23.52 7.54 -10.15
N GLY A 191 -23.32 6.24 -10.43
CA GLY A 191 -23.46 5.68 -11.77
C GLY A 191 -22.45 6.22 -12.79
N ARG A 192 -21.30 6.73 -12.33
CA ARG A 192 -20.20 7.21 -13.17
C ARG A 192 -19.23 6.09 -13.54
N PRO A 193 -18.53 6.20 -14.69
CA PRO A 193 -17.41 5.33 -15.01
C PRO A 193 -16.25 5.50 -14.02
N TRP A 194 -15.48 4.44 -13.82
CA TRP A 194 -14.34 4.41 -12.92
C TRP A 194 -13.13 3.66 -13.54
N THR A 195 -11.96 3.95 -12.99
CA THR A 195 -10.65 3.32 -13.22
C THR A 195 -9.92 3.24 -11.87
N PHE A 196 -8.82 3.97 -11.66
CA PHE A 196 -8.03 3.99 -10.43
C PHE A 196 -8.79 4.51 -9.19
N GLN A 197 -9.91 5.21 -9.38
CA GLN A 197 -10.72 5.77 -8.28
C GLN A 197 -11.20 4.70 -7.28
N VAL A 198 -11.43 3.47 -7.75
CA VAL A 198 -11.86 2.36 -6.87
C VAL A 198 -10.82 2.04 -5.79
N ASP A 199 -9.53 2.16 -6.12
CA ASP A 199 -8.44 1.91 -5.19
C ASP A 199 -8.30 3.06 -4.19
N TRP A 200 -8.42 4.31 -4.66
CA TRP A 200 -8.39 5.47 -3.77
C TRP A 200 -9.53 5.46 -2.76
N PHE A 201 -10.73 5.03 -3.18
CA PHE A 201 -11.83 4.80 -2.26
C PHE A 201 -11.48 3.71 -1.23
N GLY A 202 -10.86 2.61 -1.66
CA GLY A 202 -10.37 1.54 -0.78
C GLY A 202 -9.31 2.01 0.22
N VAL A 203 -8.37 2.86 -0.21
CA VAL A 203 -7.39 3.52 0.66
C VAL A 203 -8.09 4.32 1.75
N LEU A 204 -9.05 5.18 1.38
CA LEU A 204 -9.83 5.94 2.36
C LEU A 204 -10.62 5.04 3.31
N GLY A 205 -11.17 3.93 2.82
CA GLY A 205 -11.81 2.90 3.64
C GLY A 205 -10.88 2.32 4.70
N CYS A 206 -9.65 1.96 4.31
CA CYS A 206 -8.61 1.48 5.23
C CYS A 206 -8.22 2.55 6.26
N LEU A 207 -7.99 3.79 5.84
CA LEU A 207 -7.65 4.91 6.73
C LEU A 207 -8.78 5.22 7.71
N HIS A 208 -10.03 5.18 7.26
CA HIS A 208 -11.19 5.38 8.11
C HIS A 208 -11.30 4.28 9.18
N VAL A 209 -11.10 3.02 8.81
CA VAL A 209 -11.09 1.90 9.76
C VAL A 209 -9.96 2.06 10.77
N LEU A 210 -8.77 2.52 10.34
CA LEU A 210 -7.67 2.84 11.23
C LEU A 210 -8.01 3.98 12.20
N LEU A 211 -8.58 5.09 11.72
CA LEU A 211 -8.87 6.28 12.54
C LEU A 211 -10.05 6.07 13.51
N PHE A 212 -11.13 5.46 13.04
CA PHE A 212 -12.40 5.40 13.76
C PHE A 212 -12.73 4.01 14.30
N GLY A 213 -12.05 2.97 13.80
CA GLY A 213 -12.34 1.60 14.18
C GLY A 213 -13.64 1.06 13.59
N GLU A 214 -14.20 1.69 12.57
CA GLU A 214 -15.41 1.27 11.86
C GLU A 214 -15.31 1.54 10.36
N TYR A 215 -16.09 0.81 9.56
CA TYR A 215 -16.08 0.95 8.10
C TYR A 215 -16.57 2.34 7.68
N MET A 216 -15.97 2.86 6.60
CA MET A 216 -16.33 4.16 6.07
C MET A 216 -17.74 4.15 5.50
N ALA A 217 -18.58 5.04 6.00
CA ALA A 217 -19.83 5.41 5.36
C ALA A 217 -19.68 6.81 4.78
N VAL A 218 -20.12 7.00 3.54
CA VAL A 218 -20.12 8.30 2.87
C VAL A 218 -21.53 8.87 2.78
N GLU A 219 -21.60 10.18 2.61
CA GLU A 219 -22.82 10.92 2.30
C GLU A 219 -22.52 11.98 1.25
N GLN A 220 -23.56 12.36 0.49
CA GLN A 220 -23.47 13.46 -0.45
C GLN A 220 -23.92 14.75 0.24
N LEU A 221 -23.05 15.76 0.24
CA LEU A 221 -23.30 17.09 0.76
C LEU A 221 -24.27 17.86 -0.17
N PRO A 222 -24.89 18.95 0.31
CA PRO A 222 -25.81 19.76 -0.50
C PRO A 222 -25.18 20.36 -1.78
N ASP A 223 -23.86 20.51 -1.81
CA ASP A 223 -23.10 20.97 -2.98
C ASP A 223 -22.76 19.85 -3.98
N GLY A 224 -23.24 18.62 -3.73
CA GLY A 224 -23.02 17.44 -4.56
C GLY A 224 -21.72 16.69 -4.27
N ARG A 225 -20.83 17.19 -3.40
CA ARG A 225 -19.59 16.52 -3.03
C ARG A 225 -19.83 15.38 -2.04
N TRP A 226 -19.03 14.34 -2.14
CA TRP A 226 -18.98 13.24 -1.19
C TRP A 226 -18.08 13.55 0.00
N ALA A 227 -18.51 13.17 1.19
CA ALA A 227 -17.75 13.27 2.42
C ALA A 227 -17.96 12.04 3.30
N PRO A 228 -17.01 11.69 4.18
CA PRO A 228 -17.26 10.70 5.23
C PRO A 228 -18.31 11.23 6.21
N ARG A 229 -19.21 10.36 6.67
CA ARG A 229 -20.26 10.72 7.64
C ARG A 229 -19.69 11.10 9.01
N LEU A 230 -18.58 10.46 9.40
CA LEU A 230 -17.90 10.76 10.66
C LEU A 230 -17.00 11.98 10.51
N ARG A 231 -17.06 12.87 11.50
CA ARG A 231 -16.18 14.03 11.57
C ARG A 231 -14.87 13.68 12.26
N PHE A 232 -13.75 14.14 11.69
CA PHE A 232 -12.43 14.02 12.31
C PHE A 232 -12.39 14.70 13.69
N LYS A 233 -11.63 14.13 14.63
CA LYS A 233 -11.53 14.68 16.00
C LYS A 233 -10.79 16.02 16.01
N ARG A 234 -11.17 16.94 16.91
CA ARG A 234 -10.65 18.33 16.96
C ARG A 234 -9.15 18.45 17.14
N TYR A 235 -8.54 17.48 17.81
CA TYR A 235 -7.11 17.46 18.11
C TYR A 235 -6.27 16.71 17.06
N TRP A 236 -6.91 16.20 16.00
CA TRP A 236 -6.23 15.60 14.86
C TRP A 236 -5.81 16.67 13.85
N GLN A 237 -5.02 16.25 12.86
CA GLN A 237 -4.66 17.01 11.66
C GLN A 237 -5.90 17.16 10.75
N GLN A 238 -6.94 17.84 11.24
CA GLN A 238 -8.24 17.92 10.58
C GLN A 238 -8.16 18.48 9.17
N ASP A 239 -7.32 19.50 8.96
CA ASP A 239 -7.15 20.13 7.64
C ASP A 239 -6.61 19.13 6.62
N LEU A 240 -5.51 18.44 6.96
CA LEU A 240 -4.92 17.37 6.16
C LEU A 240 -5.95 16.28 5.83
N TRP A 241 -6.61 15.72 6.84
CA TRP A 241 -7.57 14.62 6.63
C TRP A 241 -8.78 15.06 5.81
N THR A 242 -9.29 16.27 6.05
CA THR A 242 -10.43 16.81 5.31
C THR A 242 -10.08 17.03 3.83
N ARG A 243 -8.91 17.60 3.54
CA ARG A 243 -8.43 17.78 2.16
C ARG A 243 -8.21 16.44 1.47
N LEU A 244 -7.49 15.51 2.11
CA LEU A 244 -7.20 14.19 1.55
C LEU A 244 -8.48 13.41 1.21
N PHE A 245 -9.42 13.32 2.15
CA PHE A 245 -10.69 12.62 1.92
C PHE A 245 -11.54 13.35 0.87
N SER A 246 -11.58 14.69 0.90
CA SER A 246 -12.34 15.45 -0.10
C SER A 246 -11.79 15.23 -1.50
N GLU A 247 -10.47 15.23 -1.68
CA GLU A 247 -9.85 15.09 -3.01
C GLU A 247 -10.05 13.68 -3.57
N LEU A 248 -9.79 12.66 -2.75
CA LEU A 248 -9.87 11.27 -3.18
C LEU A 248 -11.30 10.71 -3.29
N LEU A 249 -12.29 11.29 -2.60
CA LEU A 249 -13.72 10.94 -2.79
C LEU A 249 -14.36 11.64 -3.99
N ASN A 250 -13.79 12.77 -4.44
CA ASN A 250 -14.42 13.66 -5.42
C ASN A 250 -13.56 13.82 -6.68
N ILE A 251 -12.98 12.71 -7.15
CA ILE A 251 -12.21 12.68 -8.40
C ILE A 251 -13.16 13.01 -9.57
N PRO A 252 -12.90 14.08 -10.36
CA PRO A 252 -13.86 14.58 -11.35
C PRO A 252 -14.18 13.57 -12.45
N SER A 253 -13.16 12.89 -12.97
CA SER A 253 -13.29 11.96 -14.11
C SER A 253 -12.14 10.93 -14.12
N CYS A 254 -12.23 9.91 -14.98
CA CYS A 254 -11.13 8.96 -15.17
C CYS A 254 -9.89 9.57 -15.84
N ALA A 255 -10.02 10.73 -16.50
CA ALA A 255 -8.92 11.43 -17.15
C ALA A 255 -8.15 12.35 -16.18
N GLU A 256 -8.74 12.68 -15.03
CA GLU A 256 -8.21 13.65 -14.07
C GLU A 256 -7.83 12.92 -12.78
N GLN A 257 -6.69 12.24 -12.80
CA GLN A 257 -6.17 11.52 -11.62
C GLN A 257 -5.72 12.52 -10.54
N PRO A 258 -5.98 12.24 -9.25
CA PRO A 258 -5.55 13.11 -8.15
C PRO A 258 -4.03 13.10 -8.01
N ASP A 259 -3.44 14.22 -7.56
CA ASP A 259 -2.02 14.28 -7.19
C ASP A 259 -1.88 14.08 -5.68
N VAL A 260 -1.41 12.89 -5.28
CA VAL A 260 -1.24 12.57 -3.86
C VAL A 260 0.07 13.08 -3.26
N THR A 261 0.98 13.61 -4.09
CA THR A 261 2.32 14.07 -3.67
C THR A 261 2.28 15.11 -2.55
N PRO A 262 1.41 16.14 -2.58
CA PRO A 262 1.33 17.14 -1.51
C PRO A 262 0.99 16.52 -0.15
N PHE A 263 0.08 15.53 -0.12
CA PHE A 263 -0.30 14.84 1.11
C PHE A 263 0.83 13.97 1.66
N VAL A 264 1.53 13.25 0.79
CA VAL A 264 2.71 12.44 1.16
C VAL A 264 3.78 13.33 1.78
N LEU A 265 4.09 14.48 1.17
CA LEU A 265 5.09 15.42 1.69
C LEU A 265 4.65 16.04 3.02
N GLU A 266 3.38 16.44 3.14
CA GLU A 266 2.83 17.01 4.37
C GLU A 266 2.89 16.00 5.53
N ILE A 267 2.47 14.75 5.30
CA ILE A 267 2.54 13.67 6.28
C ILE A 267 3.99 13.41 6.68
N LYS A 268 4.91 13.31 5.71
CA LYS A 268 6.34 13.11 5.98
C LYS A 268 6.90 14.24 6.85
N ASN A 269 6.58 15.49 6.54
CA ASN A 269 7.01 16.66 7.33
C ASN A 269 6.44 16.66 8.75
N LEU A 270 5.21 16.19 8.95
CA LEU A 270 4.62 16.01 10.28
C LEU A 270 5.38 14.95 11.09
N LEU A 271 5.75 13.84 10.44
CA LEU A 271 6.44 12.72 11.06
C LEU A 271 7.93 13.00 11.33
N LEU A 272 8.57 13.90 10.58
CA LEU A 272 9.94 14.37 10.83
C LEU A 272 10.09 15.16 12.14
N LYS A 273 8.99 15.68 12.71
CA LYS A 273 9.03 16.35 14.02
C LYS A 273 9.40 15.33 15.09
N ARG A 274 10.50 15.56 15.82
CA ARG A 274 11.04 14.63 16.83
C ARG A 274 9.98 14.12 17.83
N SER A 275 9.08 14.98 18.28
CA SER A 275 7.97 14.58 19.17
C SER A 275 7.03 13.58 18.51
N ARG A 276 6.61 13.83 17.26
CA ARG A 276 5.73 12.93 16.50
C ARG A 276 6.43 11.60 16.19
N ALA A 277 7.69 11.63 15.75
CA ALA A 277 8.46 10.40 15.52
C ALA A 277 8.53 9.52 16.78
N HIS A 278 8.75 10.15 17.94
CA HIS A 278 8.73 9.45 19.22
C HIS A 278 7.35 8.86 19.53
N ASP A 279 6.26 9.62 19.35
CA ASP A 279 4.89 9.14 19.56
C ASP A 279 4.56 7.93 18.68
N VAL A 280 5.00 7.94 17.41
CA VAL A 280 4.83 6.79 16.49
C VAL A 280 5.51 5.55 17.04
N VAL A 281 6.77 5.66 17.45
CA VAL A 281 7.53 4.51 17.99
C VAL A 281 6.89 3.99 19.27
N MET A 282 6.47 4.88 20.18
CA MET A 282 5.82 4.47 21.43
C MET A 282 4.53 3.69 21.18
N GLU A 283 3.70 4.17 20.25
CA GLU A 283 2.45 3.47 19.90
C GLU A 283 2.71 2.19 19.08
N ALA A 284 3.72 2.18 18.20
CA ALA A 284 4.15 0.98 17.51
C ALA A 284 4.64 -0.13 18.48
N LEU A 285 5.42 0.23 19.50
CA LEU A 285 5.86 -0.69 20.55
C LEU A 285 4.68 -1.16 21.40
N ARG A 286 3.74 -0.28 21.71
CA ARG A 286 2.50 -0.66 22.40
C ARG A 286 1.71 -1.69 21.60
N ALA A 287 1.54 -1.48 20.30
CA ALA A 287 0.83 -2.39 19.40
C ALA A 287 1.50 -3.77 19.24
N LYS A 288 2.82 -3.88 19.50
CA LYS A 288 3.54 -5.16 19.55
C LYS A 288 3.27 -5.95 20.83
N ASN A 289 2.88 -5.27 21.91
CA ASN A 289 2.64 -5.84 23.25
C ASN A 289 1.16 -6.02 23.60
N LEU A 290 0.24 -5.64 22.70
CA LEU A 290 -1.20 -5.87 22.78
C LEU A 290 -1.57 -7.18 22.07
#